data_AF-A0A1B1B060-F1
#
_entry.id   AF-A0A1B1B060-F1
#
_cell.length_a   1.000
_cell.length_b   1.000
_cell.length_c   1.000
_cell.angle_alpha   90.00
_cell.angle_beta   90.00
_cell.angle_gamma   90.00
#
_symmetry.space_group_name_H-M   'P 1'
#
loop_
_entity.id
_entity.type
_entity.pdbx_description
1 polymer ?
#
loop_
_entity_poly.entity_id
_entity_poly.type
_entity_poly.pdbx_seq_one_letter_code
_entity_poly.pdbx_strand_id
1 'polypeptide(L)'
;MEISTLTSTEERLWHAFPTGALVDLRSGADDGPDKATSWPRTRDVRAEVIAALLTGSGPEASGGAGVKLAGVRVVGRLALAHTQVPYVLDFEQCCFDDGLDLAEAETRSVRLRGCYLSGLEASRAQIRGEFQVEGCRLGGIGLYAARVFEIEISGTTITAPSPDSPDPDADWTPPRAAVYGDLLVVDTAMYCHDVVVDGQFRLPGARIGGYLELDGARITHEEPNLPPTPALLAQGLRVDTGMFARRGNTRAKNRFTVTGGVDLSGATIKGGLMLPDADLVDDCGGTALRADHISVEGGVNLSGLTASGGVRLDSARVVGPLTLSGAQLGTLDASGARVEGAMVCNEGFTAHRLDLRRARTATFEDDAASWPVKLRLDGFVYDELMPLPTAGTRLPWLARDAYQPQPYERLAACYRAVGRDGESRRVLLAQQRRRREAAGVPTKVWGLLQDATVGYGYRPWLAGLWLLGLLAAGSVYFASHRPAPLGAGGPHFNAVAYTLDLLVPVVSLGQSGAWNPSGSGQVLAYALIISGWTLATTLFAGVTRILVRP
;
A
#
# COMPACT_ATOMS: atom_id res chain seq x y z
N MET A 1 -8.36 -51.47 -26.02
CA MET A 1 -8.79 -51.70 -24.62
C MET A 1 -10.19 -52.28 -24.72
N GLU A 2 -10.38 -53.57 -24.43
CA GLU A 2 -11.70 -54.18 -24.48
C GLU A 2 -12.52 -53.66 -23.30
N ILE A 3 -13.44 -52.74 -23.56
CA ILE A 3 -14.42 -52.31 -22.57
C ILE A 3 -15.31 -53.53 -22.32
N SER A 4 -15.05 -54.23 -21.22
CA SER A 4 -15.89 -55.32 -20.73
C SER A 4 -17.34 -54.84 -20.57
N THR A 5 -18.29 -55.78 -20.66
CA THR A 5 -19.75 -55.57 -20.56
C THR A 5 -20.13 -54.35 -19.73
N LEU A 6 -20.73 -53.34 -20.39
CA LEU A 6 -21.19 -52.11 -19.75
C LEU A 6 -22.26 -52.40 -18.69
N THR A 7 -22.26 -51.64 -17.60
CA THR A 7 -23.41 -51.64 -16.67
C THR A 7 -24.61 -50.95 -17.29
N SER A 8 -25.82 -51.17 -16.75
CA SER A 8 -27.05 -50.52 -17.26
C SER A 8 -26.97 -48.99 -17.24
N THR A 9 -26.23 -48.42 -16.29
CA THR A 9 -25.99 -46.97 -16.21
C THR A 9 -24.97 -46.50 -17.23
N GLU A 10 -23.91 -47.28 -17.45
CA GLU A 10 -22.92 -47.01 -18.49
C GLU A 10 -23.54 -47.11 -19.90
N GLU A 11 -24.44 -48.06 -20.14
CA GLU A 11 -25.22 -48.16 -21.38
C GLU A 11 -26.09 -46.92 -21.60
N ARG A 12 -26.76 -46.42 -20.55
CA ARG A 12 -27.53 -45.17 -20.62
C ARG A 12 -26.66 -43.98 -20.99
N LEU A 13 -25.46 -43.88 -20.41
CA LEU A 13 -24.48 -42.85 -20.77
C LEU A 13 -24.00 -43.00 -22.21
N TRP A 14 -23.71 -44.22 -22.64
CA TRP A 14 -23.29 -44.53 -24.01
C TRP A 14 -24.31 -44.03 -25.04
N HIS A 15 -25.60 -44.24 -24.79
CA HIS A 15 -26.67 -43.75 -25.67
C HIS A 15 -26.96 -42.24 -25.55
N ALA A 16 -26.71 -41.64 -24.39
CA ALA A 16 -26.91 -40.21 -24.16
C ALA A 16 -25.78 -39.35 -24.76
N PHE A 17 -24.58 -39.91 -24.89
CA PHE A 17 -23.38 -39.21 -25.34
C PHE A 17 -23.53 -38.49 -26.69
N PRO A 18 -24.03 -39.11 -27.78
CA PRO A 18 -24.11 -38.44 -29.09
C PRO A 18 -24.96 -37.18 -29.10
N THR A 19 -26.01 -37.13 -28.28
CA THR A 19 -26.94 -35.99 -28.20
C THR A 19 -26.60 -35.03 -27.06
N GLY A 20 -25.69 -35.41 -26.16
CA GLY A 20 -25.36 -34.66 -24.95
C GLY A 20 -26.53 -34.56 -23.98
N ALA A 21 -27.38 -35.60 -23.94
CA ALA A 21 -28.48 -35.70 -23.00
C ALA A 21 -27.96 -35.93 -21.58
N LEU A 22 -28.62 -35.33 -20.58
CA LEU A 22 -28.27 -35.50 -19.17
C LEU A 22 -28.65 -36.90 -18.69
N VAL A 23 -27.69 -37.61 -18.11
CA VAL A 23 -27.95 -38.82 -17.33
C VAL A 23 -28.05 -38.44 -15.86
N ASP A 24 -29.28 -38.27 -15.40
CA ASP A 24 -29.59 -37.93 -14.01
C ASP A 24 -29.98 -39.19 -13.22
N LEU A 25 -29.28 -39.43 -12.12
CA LEU A 25 -29.52 -40.55 -11.20
C LEU A 25 -29.95 -40.10 -9.80
N ARG A 26 -30.14 -38.79 -9.56
CA ARG A 26 -30.57 -38.25 -8.27
C ARG A 26 -31.97 -38.74 -7.90
N SER A 27 -32.22 -38.92 -6.61
CA SER A 27 -33.47 -39.51 -6.09
C SER A 27 -34.24 -38.61 -5.10
N GLY A 28 -33.77 -37.39 -4.86
CA GLY A 28 -34.46 -36.42 -3.99
C GLY A 28 -33.59 -35.22 -3.59
N ALA A 29 -34.10 -34.39 -2.68
CA ALA A 29 -33.43 -33.18 -2.22
C ALA A 29 -32.29 -33.43 -1.21
N ASP A 30 -32.27 -34.59 -0.56
CA ASP A 30 -31.32 -34.95 0.52
C ASP A 30 -30.33 -36.05 0.07
N ASP A 31 -29.88 -35.94 -1.18
CA ASP A 31 -29.16 -36.95 -1.94
C ASP A 31 -27.83 -36.42 -2.52
N GLY A 32 -27.13 -35.62 -1.72
CA GLY A 32 -25.86 -34.99 -2.10
C GLY A 32 -24.67 -35.96 -2.09
N PRO A 33 -23.53 -35.57 -2.72
CA PRO A 33 -22.32 -36.39 -2.78
C PRO A 33 -21.63 -36.59 -1.43
N ASP A 34 -22.00 -35.84 -0.38
CA ASP A 34 -21.61 -36.12 1.01
C ASP A 34 -22.11 -37.48 1.50
N LYS A 35 -23.15 -38.03 0.86
CA LYS A 35 -23.72 -39.35 1.16
C LYS A 35 -23.34 -40.41 0.13
N ALA A 36 -22.35 -40.15 -0.72
CA ALA A 36 -21.96 -41.04 -1.80
C ALA A 36 -21.60 -42.47 -1.35
N THR A 37 -21.11 -42.64 -0.12
CA THR A 37 -20.83 -43.95 0.48
C THR A 37 -22.08 -44.82 0.67
N SER A 38 -23.25 -44.20 0.78
CA SER A 38 -24.57 -44.85 0.90
C SER A 38 -25.30 -45.05 -0.43
N TRP A 39 -24.79 -44.49 -1.52
CA TRP A 39 -25.43 -44.61 -2.82
C TRP A 39 -25.41 -46.05 -3.33
N PRO A 40 -26.45 -46.50 -4.04
CA PRO A 40 -26.45 -47.82 -4.64
C PRO A 40 -25.41 -47.90 -5.76
N ARG A 41 -24.79 -49.08 -5.93
CA ARG A 41 -23.82 -49.33 -7.02
C ARG A 41 -24.38 -49.11 -8.43
N THR A 42 -25.70 -49.02 -8.58
CA THR A 42 -26.33 -48.61 -9.85
C THR A 42 -25.99 -47.17 -10.24
N ARG A 43 -25.42 -46.36 -9.35
CA ARG A 43 -24.88 -45.02 -9.64
C ARG A 43 -23.42 -45.01 -10.04
N ASP A 44 -22.76 -46.16 -10.00
CA ASP A 44 -21.35 -46.27 -10.34
C ASP A 44 -21.19 -46.21 -11.86
N VAL A 45 -20.33 -45.32 -12.31
CA VAL A 45 -19.86 -45.25 -13.70
C VAL A 45 -18.34 -45.29 -13.66
N ARG A 46 -17.74 -46.25 -14.35
CA ARG A 46 -16.28 -46.36 -14.39
C ARG A 46 -15.68 -45.18 -15.16
N ALA A 47 -14.62 -44.60 -14.61
CA ALA A 47 -13.92 -43.49 -15.23
C ALA A 47 -13.35 -43.84 -16.61
N GLU A 48 -12.92 -45.09 -16.82
CA GLU A 48 -12.44 -45.59 -18.11
C GLU A 48 -13.50 -45.52 -19.23
N VAL A 49 -14.79 -45.72 -18.89
CA VAL A 49 -15.90 -45.64 -19.87
C VAL A 49 -16.15 -44.19 -20.27
N ILE A 50 -16.10 -43.28 -19.29
CA ILE A 50 -16.20 -41.84 -19.55
C ILE A 50 -15.03 -41.38 -20.43
N ALA A 51 -13.80 -41.78 -20.10
CA ALA A 51 -12.61 -41.46 -20.88
C ALA A 51 -12.69 -41.99 -22.31
N ALA A 52 -13.16 -43.23 -22.49
CA ALA A 52 -13.36 -43.84 -23.81
C ALA A 52 -14.35 -43.05 -24.68
N LEU A 53 -15.48 -42.61 -24.11
CA LEU A 53 -16.45 -41.76 -24.83
C LEU A 53 -15.83 -40.42 -25.25
N LEU A 54 -15.12 -39.77 -24.32
CA LEU A 54 -14.52 -38.46 -24.54
C LEU A 54 -13.35 -38.47 -25.54
N THR A 55 -12.66 -39.61 -25.68
CA THR A 55 -11.51 -39.79 -26.60
C THR A 55 -11.90 -40.41 -27.94
N GLY A 56 -13.20 -40.62 -28.19
CA GLY A 56 -13.71 -41.05 -29.51
C GLY A 56 -13.81 -42.56 -29.71
N SER A 57 -13.72 -43.36 -28.63
CA SER A 57 -14.02 -44.80 -28.68
C SER A 57 -15.53 -45.10 -28.60
N GLY A 58 -16.36 -44.05 -28.53
CA GLY A 58 -17.82 -44.11 -28.38
C GLY A 58 -18.62 -44.13 -29.69
N PRO A 59 -19.96 -43.99 -29.58
CA PRO A 59 -20.84 -43.85 -30.73
C PRO A 59 -20.58 -42.55 -31.48
N GLU A 60 -20.94 -42.51 -32.77
CA GLU A 60 -20.69 -41.37 -33.65
C GLU A 60 -21.31 -40.08 -33.10
N ALA A 61 -20.46 -39.07 -32.87
CA ALA A 61 -20.85 -37.83 -32.23
C ALA A 61 -21.72 -36.95 -33.14
N SER A 62 -22.77 -36.34 -32.58
CA SER A 62 -23.54 -35.28 -33.25
C SER A 62 -23.13 -33.89 -32.74
N GLY A 63 -23.73 -32.82 -33.28
CA GLY A 63 -23.39 -31.43 -32.89
C GLY A 63 -23.59 -31.09 -31.40
N GLY A 64 -24.30 -31.93 -30.64
CA GLY A 64 -24.52 -31.78 -29.21
C GLY A 64 -23.72 -32.73 -28.31
N ALA A 65 -22.81 -33.54 -28.87
CA ALA A 65 -22.17 -34.62 -28.12
C ALA A 65 -21.39 -34.13 -26.89
N GLY A 66 -21.50 -34.89 -25.79
CA GLY A 66 -20.80 -34.59 -24.56
C GLY A 66 -21.23 -35.47 -23.39
N VAL A 67 -20.45 -35.40 -22.31
CA VAL A 67 -20.74 -36.14 -21.08
C VAL A 67 -21.42 -35.19 -20.11
N LYS A 68 -22.68 -35.50 -19.80
CA LYS A 68 -23.48 -34.78 -18.80
C LYS A 68 -24.05 -35.76 -17.79
N LEU A 69 -23.55 -35.70 -16.56
CA LEU A 69 -23.88 -36.65 -15.51
C LEU A 69 -24.36 -35.91 -14.27
N ALA A 70 -25.42 -36.42 -13.63
CA ALA A 70 -25.88 -35.91 -12.35
C ALA A 70 -26.14 -37.01 -11.32
N GLY A 71 -25.65 -36.81 -10.09
CA GLY A 71 -25.82 -37.78 -8.99
C GLY A 71 -25.09 -39.11 -9.22
N VAL A 72 -23.95 -39.06 -9.89
CA VAL A 72 -23.15 -40.25 -10.29
C VAL A 72 -21.91 -40.39 -9.41
N ARG A 73 -21.56 -41.63 -9.08
CA ARG A 73 -20.26 -41.96 -8.49
C ARG A 73 -19.31 -42.39 -9.60
N VAL A 74 -18.27 -41.59 -9.85
CA VAL A 74 -17.22 -41.89 -10.82
C VAL A 74 -16.18 -42.78 -10.14
N VAL A 75 -16.08 -44.03 -10.59
CA VAL A 75 -15.21 -45.04 -9.99
C VAL A 75 -13.86 -45.04 -10.72
N GLY A 76 -12.80 -44.76 -9.96
CA GLY A 76 -11.43 -44.60 -10.45
C GLY A 76 -11.12 -43.18 -10.95
N ARG A 77 -9.85 -42.95 -11.30
CA ARG A 77 -9.37 -41.68 -11.87
C ARG A 77 -9.88 -41.45 -13.28
N LEU A 78 -10.49 -40.29 -13.52
CA LEU A 78 -10.84 -39.84 -14.87
C LEU A 78 -9.61 -39.24 -15.54
N ALA A 79 -8.81 -40.12 -16.16
CA ALA A 79 -7.57 -39.78 -16.84
C ALA A 79 -7.82 -39.36 -18.30
N LEU A 80 -7.66 -38.07 -18.55
CA LEU A 80 -7.77 -37.43 -19.87
C LEU A 80 -6.48 -36.67 -20.23
N ALA A 81 -5.39 -36.90 -19.49
CA ALA A 81 -4.11 -36.26 -19.74
C ALA A 81 -3.60 -36.50 -21.17
N HIS A 82 -3.00 -35.49 -21.77
CA HIS A 82 -2.45 -35.50 -23.13
C HIS A 82 -3.47 -35.83 -24.25
N THR A 83 -4.77 -35.70 -23.97
CA THR A 83 -5.82 -36.00 -24.97
C THR A 83 -6.48 -34.75 -25.52
N GLN A 84 -7.08 -34.89 -26.71
CA GLN A 84 -7.99 -33.89 -27.27
C GLN A 84 -9.43 -34.34 -26.98
N VAL A 85 -10.13 -33.54 -26.17
CA VAL A 85 -11.50 -33.78 -25.76
C VAL A 85 -12.38 -32.67 -26.33
N PRO A 86 -12.88 -32.81 -27.58
CA PRO A 86 -13.64 -31.74 -28.25
C PRO A 86 -15.05 -31.50 -27.67
N TYR A 87 -15.38 -32.22 -26.60
CA TYR A 87 -16.71 -32.26 -25.99
C TYR A 87 -16.76 -31.50 -24.67
N VAL A 88 -17.97 -31.17 -24.23
CA VAL A 88 -18.22 -30.58 -22.91
C VAL A 88 -18.25 -31.68 -21.85
N LEU A 89 -17.61 -31.42 -20.71
CA LEU A 89 -17.69 -32.20 -19.49
C LEU A 89 -18.59 -31.44 -18.50
N ASP A 90 -19.74 -32.00 -18.15
CA ASP A 90 -20.70 -31.40 -17.21
C ASP A 90 -21.06 -32.43 -16.14
N PHE A 91 -20.66 -32.15 -14.90
CA PHE A 91 -20.96 -32.99 -13.76
C PHE A 91 -21.70 -32.17 -12.70
N GLU A 92 -22.83 -32.71 -12.25
CA GLU A 92 -23.68 -32.05 -11.26
C GLU A 92 -23.95 -33.00 -10.08
N GLN A 93 -23.57 -32.58 -8.87
CA GLN A 93 -23.74 -33.35 -7.64
C GLN A 93 -23.13 -34.77 -7.76
N CYS A 94 -22.00 -34.88 -8.44
CA CYS A 94 -21.26 -36.14 -8.60
C CYS A 94 -20.20 -36.32 -7.51
N CYS A 95 -19.83 -37.57 -7.24
CA CYS A 95 -18.72 -37.91 -6.36
C CYS A 95 -17.67 -38.68 -7.17
N PHE A 96 -16.41 -38.27 -7.09
CA PHE A 96 -15.29 -38.97 -7.70
C PHE A 96 -14.54 -39.71 -6.60
N ASP A 97 -14.27 -41.01 -6.81
CA ASP A 97 -13.47 -41.80 -5.87
C ASP A 97 -12.02 -41.28 -5.81
N ASP A 98 -11.50 -40.85 -6.96
CA ASP A 98 -10.20 -40.21 -7.11
C ASP A 98 -10.37 -38.76 -7.61
N GLY A 99 -9.60 -38.37 -8.63
CA GLY A 99 -9.59 -37.03 -9.21
C GLY A 99 -9.89 -37.00 -10.70
N LEU A 100 -9.96 -35.77 -11.21
CA LEU A 100 -10.05 -35.46 -12.63
C LEU A 100 -8.67 -35.01 -13.11
N ASP A 101 -8.12 -35.70 -14.11
CA ASP A 101 -6.83 -35.38 -14.68
C ASP A 101 -6.96 -34.97 -16.14
N LEU A 102 -6.66 -33.70 -16.39
CA LEU A 102 -6.67 -32.98 -17.66
C LEU A 102 -5.27 -32.42 -17.96
N ALA A 103 -4.20 -32.93 -17.35
CA ALA A 103 -2.85 -32.44 -17.59
C ALA A 103 -2.50 -32.47 -19.08
N GLU A 104 -2.06 -31.35 -19.63
CA GLU A 104 -1.74 -31.19 -21.06
C GLU A 104 -2.88 -31.54 -22.03
N ALA A 105 -4.12 -31.64 -21.55
CA ALA A 105 -5.28 -31.92 -22.37
C ALA A 105 -5.78 -30.66 -23.09
N GLU A 106 -6.41 -30.83 -24.25
CA GLU A 106 -7.18 -29.78 -24.91
C GLU A 106 -8.67 -30.10 -24.81
N THR A 107 -9.46 -29.23 -24.20
CA THR A 107 -10.89 -29.45 -24.00
C THR A 107 -11.74 -28.21 -24.26
N ARG A 108 -13.05 -28.41 -24.43
CA ARG A 108 -14.01 -27.33 -24.68
C ARG A 108 -14.40 -26.62 -23.40
N SER A 109 -15.13 -27.27 -22.51
CA SER A 109 -15.60 -26.68 -21.25
C SER A 109 -15.68 -27.76 -20.18
N VAL A 110 -15.33 -27.39 -18.96
CA VAL A 110 -15.37 -28.27 -17.79
C VAL A 110 -16.26 -27.58 -16.76
N ARG A 111 -17.39 -28.20 -16.44
CA ARG A 111 -18.35 -27.70 -15.46
C ARG A 111 -18.55 -28.72 -14.35
N LEU A 112 -18.26 -28.31 -13.13
CA LEU A 112 -18.45 -29.07 -11.92
C LEU A 112 -19.36 -28.26 -10.99
N ARG A 113 -20.53 -28.80 -10.66
CA ARG A 113 -21.53 -28.11 -9.84
C ARG A 113 -21.93 -29.00 -8.68
N GLY A 114 -21.59 -28.62 -7.45
CA GLY A 114 -21.89 -29.41 -6.25
C GLY A 114 -21.12 -30.72 -6.16
N CYS A 115 -20.01 -30.89 -6.89
CA CYS A 115 -19.25 -32.15 -6.97
C CYS A 115 -18.17 -32.28 -5.90
N TYR A 116 -17.88 -33.52 -5.48
CA TYR A 116 -16.79 -33.86 -4.56
C TYR A 116 -15.72 -34.68 -5.28
N LEU A 117 -14.45 -34.28 -5.19
CA LEU A 117 -13.32 -34.98 -5.80
C LEU A 117 -12.01 -34.70 -5.04
N SER A 118 -11.09 -35.67 -5.06
CA SER A 118 -9.83 -35.57 -4.30
C SER A 118 -8.83 -34.58 -4.91
N GLY A 119 -9.00 -34.20 -6.17
CA GLY A 119 -8.18 -33.19 -6.83
C GLY A 119 -8.55 -33.03 -8.30
N LEU A 120 -8.24 -31.86 -8.84
CA LEU A 120 -8.36 -31.56 -10.26
C LEU A 120 -7.00 -31.10 -10.77
N GLU A 121 -6.42 -31.83 -11.71
CA GLU A 121 -5.15 -31.49 -12.34
C GLU A 121 -5.41 -31.06 -13.79
N ALA A 122 -5.05 -29.84 -14.14
CA ALA A 122 -5.21 -29.26 -15.47
C ALA A 122 -3.98 -28.42 -15.86
N SER A 123 -2.81 -28.74 -15.30
CA SER A 123 -1.54 -28.13 -15.67
C SER A 123 -1.31 -28.23 -17.17
N ARG A 124 -0.96 -27.11 -17.79
CA ARG A 124 -0.71 -26.94 -19.23
C ARG A 124 -1.91 -27.31 -20.11
N ALA A 125 -3.10 -27.48 -19.53
CA ALA A 125 -4.31 -27.74 -20.30
C ALA A 125 -4.70 -26.50 -21.12
N GLN A 126 -5.38 -26.75 -22.24
CA GLN A 126 -6.01 -25.71 -23.06
C GLN A 126 -7.52 -25.89 -22.99
N ILE A 127 -8.20 -25.02 -22.23
CA ILE A 127 -9.65 -25.04 -22.04
C ILE A 127 -10.23 -23.88 -22.84
N ARG A 128 -10.81 -24.19 -24.00
CA ARG A 128 -11.26 -23.17 -24.97
C ARG A 128 -12.49 -22.37 -24.53
N GLY A 129 -13.22 -22.86 -23.54
CA GLY A 129 -14.42 -22.23 -22.98
C GLY A 129 -14.34 -22.13 -21.47
N GLU A 130 -15.50 -22.20 -20.83
CA GLU A 130 -15.62 -22.01 -19.37
C GLU A 130 -15.02 -23.17 -18.59
N PHE A 131 -14.24 -22.83 -17.56
CA PHE A 131 -13.88 -23.70 -16.46
C PHE A 131 -14.67 -23.27 -15.22
N GLN A 132 -15.75 -23.97 -14.94
CA GLN A 132 -16.72 -23.62 -13.90
C GLN A 132 -16.69 -24.65 -12.76
N VAL A 133 -16.52 -24.16 -11.54
CA VAL A 133 -16.48 -24.96 -10.31
C VAL A 133 -17.32 -24.28 -9.24
N GLU A 134 -18.58 -24.72 -9.12
CA GLU A 134 -19.57 -24.10 -8.24
C GLU A 134 -19.96 -25.05 -7.11
N GLY A 135 -19.90 -24.59 -5.85
CA GLY A 135 -20.38 -25.35 -4.70
C GLY A 135 -19.66 -26.69 -4.46
N CYS A 136 -18.43 -26.84 -4.97
CA CYS A 136 -17.67 -28.08 -4.92
C CYS A 136 -16.87 -28.24 -3.62
N ARG A 137 -16.42 -29.47 -3.36
CA ARG A 137 -15.36 -29.78 -2.39
C ARG A 137 -14.20 -30.47 -3.10
N LEU A 138 -13.03 -29.84 -3.09
CA LEU A 138 -11.86 -30.26 -3.85
C LEU A 138 -10.65 -30.42 -2.95
N GLY A 139 -9.87 -31.48 -3.16
CA GLY A 139 -8.54 -31.64 -2.54
C GLY A 139 -7.40 -30.91 -3.27
N GLY A 140 -7.72 -29.93 -4.12
CA GLY A 140 -6.75 -29.10 -4.83
C GLY A 140 -7.11 -28.85 -6.31
N ILE A 141 -6.60 -27.75 -6.87
CA ILE A 141 -6.75 -27.37 -8.29
C ILE A 141 -5.37 -27.04 -8.87
N GLY A 142 -4.92 -27.82 -9.85
CA GLY A 142 -3.71 -27.61 -10.63
C GLY A 142 -4.03 -26.91 -11.95
N LEU A 143 -3.49 -25.72 -12.17
CA LEU A 143 -3.67 -24.89 -13.37
C LEU A 143 -2.34 -24.31 -13.87
N TYR A 144 -1.22 -24.95 -13.51
CA TYR A 144 0.12 -24.47 -13.84
C TYR A 144 0.28 -24.31 -15.35
N ALA A 145 0.61 -23.10 -15.80
CA ALA A 145 0.77 -22.77 -17.21
C ALA A 145 -0.42 -23.19 -18.11
N ALA A 146 -1.61 -23.38 -17.53
CA ALA A 146 -2.81 -23.65 -18.29
C ALA A 146 -3.25 -22.40 -19.05
N ARG A 147 -4.00 -22.60 -20.15
CA ARG A 147 -4.72 -21.53 -20.83
C ARG A 147 -6.20 -21.82 -20.77
N VAL A 148 -6.96 -20.90 -20.20
CA VAL A 148 -8.40 -21.02 -20.02
C VAL A 148 -9.07 -19.78 -20.58
N PHE A 149 -10.20 -19.95 -21.27
CA PHE A 149 -10.94 -18.80 -21.77
C PHE A 149 -11.51 -17.95 -20.63
N GLU A 150 -12.23 -18.59 -19.70
CA GLU A 150 -12.81 -17.95 -18.49
C GLU A 150 -12.81 -18.95 -17.32
N ILE A 151 -12.53 -18.47 -16.12
CA ILE A 151 -12.58 -19.26 -14.89
C ILE A 151 -13.66 -18.69 -13.96
N GLU A 152 -14.56 -19.55 -13.50
CA GLU A 152 -15.54 -19.22 -12.48
C GLU A 152 -15.50 -20.26 -11.36
N ILE A 153 -15.19 -19.80 -10.15
CA ILE A 153 -15.17 -20.64 -8.94
C ILE A 153 -16.02 -19.94 -7.88
N SER A 154 -17.14 -20.55 -7.50
CA SER A 154 -18.15 -19.88 -6.68
C SER A 154 -18.63 -20.78 -5.55
N GLY A 155 -18.55 -20.34 -4.30
CA GLY A 155 -19.02 -21.09 -3.13
C GLY A 155 -18.33 -22.44 -2.92
N THR A 156 -17.13 -22.63 -3.48
CA THR A 156 -16.37 -23.89 -3.47
C THR A 156 -15.37 -23.90 -2.31
N THR A 157 -15.20 -25.07 -1.67
CA THR A 157 -14.13 -25.31 -0.69
C THR A 157 -13.00 -26.10 -1.32
N ILE A 158 -11.78 -25.57 -1.24
CA ILE A 158 -10.57 -26.16 -1.79
C ILE A 158 -9.58 -26.34 -0.65
N THR A 159 -9.23 -27.58 -0.34
CA THR A 159 -8.29 -27.92 0.72
C THR A 159 -7.06 -28.55 0.10
N ALA A 160 -5.88 -28.02 0.39
CA ALA A 160 -4.63 -28.60 -0.09
C ALA A 160 -4.49 -30.05 0.44
N PRO A 161 -3.89 -30.96 -0.34
CA PRO A 161 -3.56 -32.29 0.14
C PRO A 161 -2.54 -32.19 1.28
N SER A 162 -2.67 -33.04 2.30
CA SER A 162 -1.71 -33.08 3.42
C SER A 162 -0.28 -33.33 2.90
N PRO A 163 0.74 -32.58 3.36
CA PRO A 163 2.14 -32.81 2.99
C PRO A 163 2.66 -34.19 3.40
N ASP A 164 2.00 -34.83 4.38
CA ASP A 164 2.31 -36.18 4.88
C ASP A 164 1.51 -37.27 4.15
N SER A 165 0.69 -36.93 3.14
CA SER A 165 0.04 -37.95 2.32
C SER A 165 1.11 -38.73 1.54
N PRO A 166 1.26 -40.04 1.77
CA PRO A 166 2.24 -40.84 1.02
C PRO A 166 1.87 -40.80 -0.45
N ASP A 167 2.85 -40.50 -1.30
CA ASP A 167 2.76 -40.64 -2.77
C ASP A 167 2.55 -42.13 -3.09
N PRO A 168 1.32 -42.56 -3.47
CA PRO A 168 1.08 -43.98 -3.69
C PRO A 168 1.59 -44.43 -5.06
N ASP A 169 1.81 -43.53 -6.03
CA ASP A 169 2.21 -43.85 -7.39
C ASP A 169 2.80 -42.59 -8.09
N ALA A 170 4.11 -42.61 -8.33
CA ALA A 170 4.96 -41.51 -8.79
C ALA A 170 4.69 -40.95 -10.22
N ASP A 171 3.49 -41.16 -10.78
CA ASP A 171 3.03 -40.55 -12.04
C ASP A 171 2.02 -39.39 -11.83
N TRP A 172 1.46 -39.23 -10.63
CA TRP A 172 0.54 -38.13 -10.30
C TRP A 172 0.86 -37.53 -8.94
N THR A 173 1.32 -36.29 -8.96
CA THR A 173 1.49 -35.50 -7.73
C THR A 173 0.34 -34.50 -7.66
N PRO A 174 -0.53 -34.56 -6.64
CA PRO A 174 -1.56 -33.55 -6.50
C PRO A 174 -0.90 -32.17 -6.29
N PRO A 175 -1.63 -31.08 -6.60
CA PRO A 175 -1.13 -29.73 -6.36
C PRO A 175 -0.73 -29.58 -4.89
N ARG A 176 0.55 -29.28 -4.60
CA ARG A 176 1.01 -29.03 -3.23
C ARG A 176 0.37 -27.78 -2.61
N ALA A 177 -0.18 -26.90 -3.45
CA ALA A 177 -0.99 -25.76 -3.07
C ALA A 177 -2.47 -26.07 -3.34
N ALA A 178 -3.37 -25.50 -2.55
CA ALA A 178 -4.81 -25.68 -2.78
C ALA A 178 -5.22 -25.18 -4.17
N VAL A 179 -4.67 -24.04 -4.60
CA VAL A 179 -4.78 -23.55 -5.99
C VAL A 179 -3.38 -23.27 -6.54
N TYR A 180 -2.99 -24.00 -7.59
CA TYR A 180 -1.69 -23.86 -8.24
C TYR A 180 -1.83 -23.30 -9.66
N GLY A 181 -1.90 -21.97 -9.77
CA GLY A 181 -2.06 -21.23 -11.04
C GLY A 181 -0.83 -20.43 -11.45
N ASP A 182 0.38 -20.87 -11.11
CA ASP A 182 1.61 -20.24 -11.58
C ASP A 182 1.64 -20.24 -13.13
N LEU A 183 1.95 -19.10 -13.74
CA LEU A 183 1.96 -18.88 -15.20
C LEU A 183 0.61 -19.12 -15.91
N LEU A 184 -0.50 -19.22 -15.18
CA LEU A 184 -1.85 -19.35 -15.72
C LEU A 184 -2.16 -18.19 -16.68
N VAL A 185 -2.76 -18.50 -17.82
CA VAL A 185 -3.32 -17.51 -18.75
C VAL A 185 -4.83 -17.66 -18.79
N VAL A 186 -5.54 -16.61 -18.40
CA VAL A 186 -6.98 -16.49 -18.56
C VAL A 186 -7.25 -15.43 -19.61
N ASP A 187 -7.86 -15.82 -20.73
CA ASP A 187 -8.06 -14.91 -21.87
C ASP A 187 -9.06 -13.80 -21.52
N THR A 188 -10.05 -14.11 -20.67
CA THR A 188 -11.04 -13.17 -20.15
C THR A 188 -10.85 -12.97 -18.64
N ALA A 189 -11.84 -13.31 -17.81
CA ALA A 189 -11.84 -13.05 -16.37
C ALA A 189 -11.72 -14.32 -15.53
N MET A 190 -11.25 -14.13 -14.30
CA MET A 190 -11.20 -15.14 -13.25
C MET A 190 -12.05 -14.66 -12.07
N TYR A 191 -13.18 -15.32 -11.86
CA TYR A 191 -14.10 -15.05 -10.77
C TYR A 191 -13.93 -16.11 -9.69
N CYS A 192 -13.67 -15.68 -8.46
CA CYS A 192 -13.49 -16.53 -7.29
C CYS A 192 -14.34 -15.96 -6.15
N HIS A 193 -15.64 -16.23 -6.18
CA HIS A 193 -16.62 -15.63 -5.26
C HIS A 193 -16.94 -16.57 -4.10
N ASP A 194 -16.88 -16.03 -2.88
CA ASP A 194 -17.20 -16.78 -1.65
C ASP A 194 -16.47 -18.14 -1.56
N VAL A 195 -15.28 -18.22 -2.16
CA VAL A 195 -14.41 -19.40 -2.15
C VAL A 195 -13.70 -19.53 -0.81
N VAL A 196 -13.59 -20.77 -0.32
CA VAL A 196 -12.82 -21.09 0.88
C VAL A 196 -11.61 -21.91 0.46
N VAL A 197 -10.42 -21.37 0.66
CA VAL A 197 -9.14 -22.02 0.37
C VAL A 197 -8.41 -22.30 1.68
N ASP A 198 -8.16 -23.57 1.95
CA ASP A 198 -7.30 -24.04 3.04
C ASP A 198 -6.00 -24.58 2.43
N GLY A 199 -4.96 -23.75 2.43
CA GLY A 199 -3.72 -23.94 1.69
C GLY A 199 -3.36 -22.70 0.85
N GLN A 200 -2.21 -22.74 0.19
CA GLN A 200 -1.78 -21.64 -0.67
C GLN A 200 -2.68 -21.46 -1.90
N PHE A 201 -2.98 -20.20 -2.23
CA PHE A 201 -3.51 -19.76 -3.52
C PHE A 201 -2.40 -19.08 -4.30
N ARG A 202 -1.95 -19.72 -5.39
CA ARG A 202 -0.80 -19.24 -6.17
C ARG A 202 -1.20 -18.80 -7.58
N LEU A 203 -0.78 -17.60 -7.95
CA LEU A 203 -0.85 -16.99 -9.27
C LEU A 203 0.46 -16.26 -9.71
N PRO A 204 1.70 -16.67 -9.32
CA PRO A 204 2.92 -16.05 -9.83
C PRO A 204 2.98 -15.99 -11.36
N GLY A 205 3.22 -14.80 -11.90
CA GLY A 205 3.35 -14.57 -13.34
C GLY A 205 2.10 -14.84 -14.16
N ALA A 206 0.94 -15.11 -13.52
CA ALA A 206 -0.32 -15.33 -14.20
C ALA A 206 -0.74 -14.07 -14.98
N ARG A 207 -1.52 -14.27 -16.03
CA ARG A 207 -2.03 -13.21 -16.92
C ARG A 207 -3.53 -13.37 -17.07
N ILE A 208 -4.27 -12.34 -16.69
CA ILE A 208 -5.73 -12.33 -16.73
C ILE A 208 -6.14 -11.17 -17.64
N GLY A 209 -6.76 -11.47 -18.78
CA GLY A 209 -7.16 -10.49 -19.80
C GLY A 209 -8.27 -9.53 -19.34
N GLY A 210 -9.05 -9.94 -18.34
CA GLY A 210 -10.18 -9.22 -17.78
C GLY A 210 -9.98 -8.88 -16.31
N TYR A 211 -10.93 -9.32 -15.49
CA TYR A 211 -10.94 -9.09 -14.04
C TYR A 211 -10.40 -10.29 -13.28
N LEU A 212 -9.74 -10.02 -12.15
CA LEU A 212 -9.54 -10.99 -11.08
C LEU A 212 -10.44 -10.59 -9.91
N GLU A 213 -11.49 -11.36 -9.65
CA GLU A 213 -12.39 -11.12 -8.52
C GLU A 213 -12.23 -12.18 -7.45
N LEU A 214 -11.99 -11.75 -6.21
CA LEU A 214 -11.83 -12.56 -5.00
C LEU A 214 -12.89 -12.17 -3.95
N ASP A 215 -14.06 -11.73 -4.40
CA ASP A 215 -15.10 -11.17 -3.54
C ASP A 215 -15.58 -12.20 -2.51
N GLY A 216 -15.49 -11.85 -1.22
CA GLY A 216 -15.86 -12.71 -0.11
C GLY A 216 -15.00 -13.98 0.07
N ALA A 217 -13.90 -14.10 -0.67
CA ALA A 217 -13.02 -15.26 -0.55
C ALA A 217 -12.32 -15.28 0.81
N ARG A 218 -12.13 -16.49 1.35
CA ARG A 218 -11.38 -16.77 2.57
C ARG A 218 -10.21 -17.68 2.23
N ILE A 219 -8.99 -17.19 2.44
CA ILE A 219 -7.77 -17.94 2.15
C ILE A 219 -7.00 -18.09 3.45
N THR A 220 -6.74 -19.32 3.87
CA THR A 220 -5.98 -19.62 5.09
C THR A 220 -4.80 -20.49 4.71
N HIS A 221 -3.60 -20.11 5.11
CA HIS A 221 -2.42 -20.97 5.01
C HIS A 221 -1.58 -20.78 6.28
N GLU A 222 -1.53 -21.81 7.12
CA GLU A 222 -0.67 -21.89 8.29
C GLU A 222 0.28 -23.08 8.11
N GLU A 223 1.59 -22.82 8.08
CA GLU A 223 2.62 -23.87 8.13
C GLU A 223 3.54 -23.66 9.34
N PRO A 224 3.22 -24.27 10.50
CA PRO A 224 3.92 -24.02 11.76
C PRO A 224 5.42 -24.35 11.75
N ASN A 225 5.85 -25.25 10.85
CA ASN A 225 7.18 -25.85 10.84
C ASN A 225 8.08 -25.39 9.68
N LEU A 226 7.59 -24.51 8.80
CA LEU A 226 8.30 -24.06 7.61
C LEU A 226 8.46 -22.53 7.63
N PRO A 227 9.42 -21.99 6.88
CA PRO A 227 9.53 -20.54 6.75
C PRO A 227 8.21 -19.98 6.18
N PRO A 228 7.80 -18.82 6.68
CA PRO A 228 6.52 -18.22 6.35
C PRO A 228 6.41 -17.96 4.85
N THR A 229 5.36 -18.48 4.23
CA THR A 229 5.05 -18.23 2.82
C THR A 229 3.67 -17.58 2.72
N PRO A 230 3.46 -16.66 1.76
CA PRO A 230 2.17 -16.00 1.62
C PRO A 230 1.04 -16.97 1.29
N ALA A 231 -0.08 -16.84 1.98
CA ALA A 231 -1.30 -17.59 1.67
C ALA A 231 -1.83 -17.26 0.27
N LEU A 232 -1.79 -15.99 -0.13
CA LEU A 232 -2.04 -15.56 -1.51
C LEU A 232 -0.74 -15.05 -2.13
N LEU A 233 -0.16 -15.84 -3.04
CA LEU A 233 1.06 -15.51 -3.75
C LEU A 233 0.77 -15.17 -5.20
N ALA A 234 0.91 -13.91 -5.59
CA ALA A 234 0.59 -13.40 -6.93
C ALA A 234 1.69 -12.44 -7.45
N GLN A 235 2.95 -12.82 -7.24
CA GLN A 235 4.11 -12.05 -7.70
C GLN A 235 4.13 -11.92 -9.22
N GLY A 236 4.32 -10.71 -9.74
CA GLY A 236 4.36 -10.46 -11.18
C GLY A 236 3.05 -10.75 -11.93
N LEU A 237 1.93 -10.89 -11.20
CA LEU A 237 0.59 -11.02 -11.77
C LEU A 237 0.30 -9.86 -12.72
N ARG A 238 -0.34 -10.15 -13.86
CA ARG A 238 -0.85 -9.13 -14.78
C ARG A 238 -2.35 -9.24 -14.91
N VAL A 239 -3.05 -8.15 -14.64
CA VAL A 239 -4.50 -8.05 -14.79
C VAL A 239 -4.82 -6.86 -15.69
N ASP A 240 -5.46 -7.14 -16.82
CA ASP A 240 -5.67 -6.16 -17.88
C ASP A 240 -6.88 -5.25 -17.63
N THR A 241 -7.77 -5.58 -16.69
CA THR A 241 -8.90 -4.69 -16.34
C THR A 241 -8.93 -4.30 -14.87
N GLY A 242 -8.88 -5.20 -13.90
CA GLY A 242 -8.90 -4.81 -12.49
C GLY A 242 -8.91 -5.98 -11.53
N MET A 243 -8.42 -5.76 -10.31
CA MET A 243 -8.43 -6.74 -9.24
C MET A 243 -9.37 -6.26 -8.13
N PHE A 244 -10.38 -7.07 -7.82
CA PHE A 244 -11.40 -6.76 -6.82
C PHE A 244 -11.42 -7.85 -5.75
N ALA A 245 -11.33 -7.47 -4.49
CA ALA A 245 -11.63 -8.33 -3.36
C ALA A 245 -12.52 -7.55 -2.39
N ARG A 246 -13.80 -7.53 -2.72
CA ARG A 246 -14.87 -6.83 -2.00
C ARG A 246 -15.60 -7.81 -1.09
N ARG A 247 -16.73 -7.38 -0.53
CA ARG A 247 -17.64 -8.29 0.15
C ARG A 247 -18.30 -9.23 -0.86
N GLY A 248 -18.44 -10.49 -0.47
CA GLY A 248 -19.12 -11.53 -1.25
C GLY A 248 -20.60 -11.21 -1.47
N ASN A 249 -21.19 -11.93 -2.43
CA ASN A 249 -22.58 -11.73 -2.84
C ASN A 249 -23.56 -12.59 -2.02
N THR A 250 -23.05 -13.41 -1.09
CA THR A 250 -23.87 -14.17 -0.15
C THR A 250 -24.69 -13.26 0.77
N ARG A 251 -25.78 -13.79 1.35
CA ARG A 251 -26.57 -13.08 2.38
C ARG A 251 -25.71 -12.64 3.57
N ALA A 252 -24.66 -13.40 3.89
CA ALA A 252 -23.71 -13.10 4.94
C ALA A 252 -22.79 -11.91 4.59
N LYS A 253 -22.67 -11.54 3.30
CA LYS A 253 -21.78 -10.50 2.79
C LYS A 253 -20.37 -10.64 3.35
N ASN A 254 -19.82 -11.86 3.21
CA ASN A 254 -18.51 -12.23 3.72
C ASN A 254 -17.46 -11.22 3.26
N ARG A 255 -16.56 -10.80 4.17
CA ARG A 255 -15.40 -9.98 3.79
C ARG A 255 -14.36 -10.86 3.08
N PHE A 256 -13.53 -10.26 2.25
CA PHE A 256 -12.30 -10.89 1.81
C PHE A 256 -11.36 -11.03 3.02
N THR A 257 -10.96 -12.27 3.34
CA THR A 257 -10.11 -12.56 4.49
C THR A 257 -8.93 -13.43 4.07
N VAL A 258 -7.71 -13.02 4.43
CA VAL A 258 -6.51 -13.82 4.21
C VAL A 258 -5.74 -13.98 5.52
N THR A 259 -5.49 -15.23 5.92
CA THR A 259 -4.60 -15.59 7.02
C THR A 259 -3.36 -16.26 6.44
N GLY A 260 -2.19 -15.70 6.73
CA GLY A 260 -0.90 -16.09 6.13
C GLY A 260 -0.36 -15.07 5.12
N GLY A 261 -0.97 -13.89 5.00
CA GLY A 261 -0.47 -12.77 4.20
C GLY A 261 -0.69 -12.84 2.68
N VAL A 262 -0.53 -11.68 2.02
CA VAL A 262 -0.72 -11.48 0.58
C VAL A 262 0.53 -10.89 -0.05
N ASP A 263 1.00 -11.45 -1.16
CA ASP A 263 2.14 -10.94 -1.92
C ASP A 263 1.80 -10.69 -3.39
N LEU A 264 1.73 -9.40 -3.76
CA LEU A 264 1.48 -8.85 -5.09
C LEU A 264 2.72 -8.15 -5.65
N SER A 265 3.92 -8.49 -5.18
CA SER A 265 5.15 -7.80 -5.57
C SER A 265 5.36 -7.82 -7.09
N GLY A 266 5.61 -6.66 -7.67
CA GLY A 266 5.82 -6.49 -9.11
C GLY A 266 4.59 -6.75 -9.99
N ALA A 267 3.39 -6.88 -9.40
CA ALA A 267 2.17 -7.03 -10.18
C ALA A 267 1.86 -5.77 -11.01
N THR A 268 1.19 -5.96 -12.15
CA THR A 268 0.72 -4.88 -13.03
C THR A 268 -0.79 -5.00 -13.21
N ILE A 269 -1.53 -3.96 -12.80
CA ILE A 269 -2.99 -3.92 -12.86
C ILE A 269 -3.38 -2.67 -13.66
N LYS A 270 -3.97 -2.86 -14.84
CA LYS A 270 -4.33 -1.72 -15.72
C LYS A 270 -5.54 -0.92 -15.23
N GLY A 271 -6.43 -1.51 -14.43
CA GLY A 271 -7.43 -0.73 -13.70
C GLY A 271 -7.09 -0.64 -12.23
N GLY A 272 -8.10 -0.78 -11.37
CA GLY A 272 -7.93 -0.60 -9.93
C GLY A 272 -7.58 -1.87 -9.17
N LEU A 273 -6.93 -1.68 -8.03
CA LEU A 273 -6.80 -2.68 -6.97
C LEU A 273 -7.74 -2.28 -5.83
N MET A 274 -8.84 -3.02 -5.66
CA MET A 274 -9.83 -2.71 -4.63
C MET A 274 -9.85 -3.81 -3.58
N LEU A 275 -9.41 -3.49 -2.36
CA LEU A 275 -9.48 -4.35 -1.17
C LEU A 275 -10.24 -3.63 -0.04
N PRO A 276 -11.43 -3.04 -0.30
CA PRO A 276 -12.16 -2.33 0.74
C PRO A 276 -12.61 -3.33 1.81
N ASP A 277 -12.59 -2.91 3.07
CA ASP A 277 -13.13 -3.70 4.19
C ASP A 277 -12.45 -5.08 4.38
N ALA A 278 -11.31 -5.34 3.74
CA ALA A 278 -10.63 -6.63 3.81
C ALA A 278 -9.95 -6.84 5.17
N ASP A 279 -9.84 -8.10 5.58
CA ASP A 279 -9.16 -8.51 6.81
C ASP A 279 -7.93 -9.35 6.46
N LEU A 280 -6.74 -8.77 6.64
CA LEU A 280 -5.47 -9.43 6.33
C LEU A 280 -4.71 -9.73 7.63
N VAL A 281 -4.65 -11.01 7.95
CA VAL A 281 -3.94 -11.51 9.12
C VAL A 281 -2.62 -12.10 8.65
N ASP A 282 -1.54 -11.52 9.15
CA ASP A 282 -0.21 -12.11 9.09
C ASP A 282 0.14 -12.70 10.45
N ASP A 283 0.44 -13.99 10.44
CA ASP A 283 0.90 -14.84 11.54
C ASP A 283 2.40 -15.22 11.37
N CYS A 284 3.02 -14.80 10.27
CA CYS A 284 4.16 -15.50 9.70
C CYS A 284 5.35 -14.57 9.35
N GLY A 285 5.19 -13.28 9.02
CA GLY A 285 6.28 -12.52 8.37
C GLY A 285 6.42 -11.02 8.66
N GLY A 286 5.63 -10.46 9.57
CA GLY A 286 5.53 -9.01 9.85
C GLY A 286 4.87 -8.17 8.74
N THR A 287 4.39 -8.76 7.64
CA THR A 287 3.77 -8.07 6.49
C THR A 287 2.51 -8.81 6.04
N ALA A 288 1.34 -8.18 6.22
CA ALA A 288 0.06 -8.72 5.79
C ALA A 288 -0.22 -8.50 4.30
N LEU A 289 0.28 -7.38 3.74
CA LEU A 289 0.21 -7.10 2.30
C LEU A 289 1.56 -6.59 1.81
N ARG A 290 2.20 -7.35 0.93
CA ARG A 290 3.39 -6.92 0.20
C ARG A 290 3.00 -6.59 -1.24
N ALA A 291 3.07 -5.33 -1.61
CA ALA A 291 2.81 -4.83 -2.96
C ALA A 291 3.95 -3.93 -3.43
N ASP A 292 5.18 -4.36 -3.14
CA ASP A 292 6.40 -3.66 -3.53
C ASP A 292 6.54 -3.67 -5.06
N HIS A 293 6.92 -2.53 -5.64
CA HIS A 293 7.05 -2.33 -7.08
C HIS A 293 5.77 -2.61 -7.90
N ILE A 294 4.58 -2.58 -7.28
CA ILE A 294 3.32 -2.73 -8.01
C ILE A 294 3.11 -1.53 -8.96
N SER A 295 2.50 -1.78 -10.12
CA SER A 295 2.04 -0.74 -11.05
C SER A 295 0.53 -0.84 -11.23
N VAL A 296 -0.20 0.21 -10.84
CA VAL A 296 -1.65 0.30 -10.93
C VAL A 296 -2.01 1.55 -11.73
N GLU A 297 -2.61 1.38 -12.90
CA GLU A 297 -3.04 2.51 -13.75
C GLU A 297 -4.36 3.13 -13.27
N GLY A 298 -5.22 2.34 -12.61
CA GLY A 298 -6.37 2.87 -11.88
C GLY A 298 -6.00 3.35 -10.47
N GLY A 299 -6.98 3.33 -9.58
CA GLY A 299 -6.78 3.62 -8.15
C GLY A 299 -6.51 2.37 -7.31
N VAL A 300 -5.88 2.56 -6.16
CA VAL A 300 -5.75 1.56 -5.10
C VAL A 300 -6.69 1.97 -3.96
N ASN A 301 -7.69 1.15 -3.67
CA ASN A 301 -8.64 1.39 -2.58
C ASN A 301 -8.46 0.34 -1.48
N LEU A 302 -7.92 0.78 -0.35
CA LEU A 302 -7.73 0.01 0.88
C LEU A 302 -8.59 0.56 2.02
N SER A 303 -9.70 1.22 1.71
CA SER A 303 -10.57 1.84 2.72
C SER A 303 -11.14 0.79 3.67
N GLY A 304 -11.05 1.02 4.98
CA GLY A 304 -11.50 0.07 6.00
C GLY A 304 -10.70 -1.22 6.09
N LEU A 305 -9.56 -1.33 5.40
CA LEU A 305 -8.66 -2.48 5.48
C LEU A 305 -8.15 -2.66 6.92
N THR A 306 -8.28 -3.86 7.46
CA THR A 306 -7.66 -4.23 8.75
C THR A 306 -6.48 -5.15 8.50
N ALA A 307 -5.29 -4.77 8.94
CA ALA A 307 -4.07 -5.57 8.79
C ALA A 307 -3.36 -5.77 10.13
N SER A 308 -3.21 -7.03 10.58
CA SER A 308 -2.44 -7.33 11.80
C SER A 308 -0.94 -7.07 11.62
N GLY A 309 -0.44 -7.24 10.39
CA GLY A 309 0.93 -6.97 9.97
C GLY A 309 1.12 -5.61 9.28
N GLY A 310 2.30 -5.41 8.69
CA GLY A 310 2.59 -4.25 7.85
C GLY A 310 1.95 -4.34 6.47
N VAL A 311 1.63 -3.18 5.88
CA VAL A 311 1.32 -3.01 4.46
C VAL A 311 2.51 -2.33 3.81
N ARG A 312 3.05 -2.94 2.76
CA ARG A 312 4.19 -2.43 2.00
C ARG A 312 3.78 -2.12 0.57
N LEU A 313 4.09 -0.90 0.15
CA LEU A 313 3.90 -0.31 -1.16
C LEU A 313 5.22 0.35 -1.59
N ASP A 314 6.37 -0.24 -1.23
CA ASP A 314 7.68 0.35 -1.54
C ASP A 314 7.81 0.49 -3.05
N SER A 315 8.12 1.72 -3.48
CA SER A 315 8.35 2.06 -4.87
C SER A 315 7.18 1.68 -5.79
N ALA A 316 5.96 1.61 -5.23
CA ALA A 316 4.71 1.43 -5.97
C ALA A 316 4.45 2.59 -6.93
N ARG A 317 3.79 2.33 -8.05
CA ARG A 317 3.32 3.32 -9.00
C ARG A 317 1.81 3.21 -9.11
N VAL A 318 1.11 4.26 -8.73
CA VAL A 318 -0.34 4.35 -8.79
C VAL A 318 -0.70 5.60 -9.57
N VAL A 319 -1.34 5.46 -10.72
CA VAL A 319 -1.74 6.62 -11.52
C VAL A 319 -3.00 7.26 -10.92
N GLY A 320 -3.97 6.45 -10.48
CA GLY A 320 -5.15 6.92 -9.75
C GLY A 320 -4.87 7.27 -8.28
N PRO A 321 -5.93 7.40 -7.46
CA PRO A 321 -5.80 7.65 -6.03
C PRO A 321 -5.34 6.41 -5.26
N LEU A 322 -4.63 6.62 -4.16
CA LEU A 322 -4.39 5.64 -3.10
C LEU A 322 -5.23 6.02 -1.89
N THR A 323 -6.32 5.30 -1.65
CA THR A 323 -7.27 5.59 -0.57
C THR A 323 -7.10 4.60 0.58
N LEU A 324 -6.83 5.11 1.79
CA LEU A 324 -6.64 4.36 3.03
C LEU A 324 -7.65 4.80 4.11
N SER A 325 -8.76 5.43 3.71
CA SER A 325 -9.78 5.97 4.61
C SER A 325 -10.29 4.89 5.58
N GLY A 326 -10.19 5.15 6.89
CA GLY A 326 -10.60 4.21 7.93
C GLY A 326 -9.79 2.90 8.04
N ALA A 327 -8.67 2.77 7.32
CA ALA A 327 -7.83 1.57 7.40
C ALA A 327 -7.08 1.49 8.74
N GLN A 328 -6.94 0.29 9.29
CA GLN A 328 -6.28 0.01 10.57
C GLN A 328 -5.07 -0.88 10.35
N LEU A 329 -3.89 -0.28 10.41
CA LEU A 329 -2.64 -0.92 10.00
C LEU A 329 -1.60 -0.90 11.12
N GLY A 330 -0.80 -1.95 11.25
CA GLY A 330 0.39 -1.91 12.11
C GLY A 330 1.44 -0.93 11.57
N THR A 331 1.85 -1.11 10.32
CA THR A 331 2.82 -0.23 9.62
C THR A 331 2.36 -0.03 8.20
N LEU A 332 2.51 1.18 7.67
CA LEU A 332 2.41 1.48 6.23
C LEU A 332 3.78 1.95 5.73
N ASP A 333 4.41 1.15 4.89
CA ASP A 333 5.64 1.54 4.16
C ASP A 333 5.28 1.85 2.72
N ALA A 334 5.16 3.13 2.39
CA ALA A 334 4.97 3.61 1.02
C ALA A 334 6.21 4.40 0.58
N SER A 335 7.40 4.04 1.09
CA SER A 335 8.63 4.70 0.70
C SER A 335 8.88 4.56 -0.81
N GLY A 336 9.33 5.63 -1.47
CA GLY A 336 9.53 5.68 -2.92
C GLY A 336 8.26 5.59 -3.77
N ALA A 337 7.07 5.42 -3.18
CA ALA A 337 5.81 5.31 -3.92
C ALA A 337 5.53 6.58 -4.72
N ARG A 338 5.00 6.42 -5.93
CA ARG A 338 4.55 7.51 -6.80
C ARG A 338 3.05 7.35 -7.03
N VAL A 339 2.28 8.27 -6.48
CA VAL A 339 0.82 8.34 -6.64
C VAL A 339 0.51 9.57 -7.48
N GLU A 340 0.11 9.42 -8.74
CA GLU A 340 -0.22 10.60 -9.57
C GLU A 340 -1.55 11.24 -9.15
N GLY A 341 -2.44 10.47 -8.51
CA GLY A 341 -3.64 10.98 -7.85
C GLY A 341 -3.41 11.38 -6.38
N ALA A 342 -4.51 11.40 -5.63
CA ALA A 342 -4.52 11.70 -4.20
C ALA A 342 -4.08 10.49 -3.36
N MET A 343 -3.26 10.73 -2.34
CA MET A 343 -3.01 9.79 -1.25
C MET A 343 -3.85 10.22 -0.05
N VAL A 344 -4.86 9.41 0.30
CA VAL A 344 -5.88 9.75 1.29
C VAL A 344 -5.73 8.90 2.54
N CYS A 345 -5.36 9.53 3.65
CA CYS A 345 -5.14 8.92 4.97
C CYS A 345 -6.02 9.63 6.02
N ASN A 346 -7.34 9.43 5.94
CA ASN A 346 -8.32 10.13 6.75
C ASN A 346 -9.40 9.19 7.33
N GLU A 347 -10.46 9.76 7.91
CA GLU A 347 -11.68 9.04 8.32
C GLU A 347 -11.41 7.89 9.30
N GLY A 348 -10.53 8.12 10.27
CA GLY A 348 -10.17 7.11 11.27
C GLY A 348 -9.09 6.14 10.81
N PHE A 349 -8.34 6.49 9.76
CA PHE A 349 -7.11 5.80 9.40
C PHE A 349 -6.16 5.74 10.60
N THR A 350 -5.62 4.56 10.90
CA THR A 350 -4.64 4.38 11.98
C THR A 350 -3.46 3.57 11.51
N ALA A 351 -2.26 4.09 11.80
CA ALA A 351 -1.01 3.38 11.59
C ALA A 351 -0.03 3.64 12.74
N HIS A 352 0.55 2.59 13.33
CA HIS A 352 1.58 2.79 14.35
C HIS A 352 2.87 3.38 13.74
N ARG A 353 3.21 3.01 12.50
CA ARG A 353 4.27 3.65 11.70
C ARG A 353 3.81 3.96 10.29
N LEU A 354 4.13 5.17 9.82
CA LEU A 354 3.96 5.61 8.44
C LEU A 354 5.31 6.04 7.86
N ASP A 355 5.75 5.36 6.81
CA ASP A 355 6.97 5.68 6.06
C ASP A 355 6.61 6.19 4.67
N LEU A 356 6.87 7.47 4.41
CA LEU A 356 6.64 8.16 3.14
C LEU A 356 7.95 8.67 2.53
N ARG A 357 9.10 8.11 2.94
CA ARG A 357 10.40 8.59 2.46
C ARG A 357 10.48 8.52 0.95
N ARG A 358 10.88 9.61 0.30
CA ARG A 358 10.98 9.74 -1.16
C ARG A 358 9.67 9.47 -1.92
N ALA A 359 8.53 9.37 -1.22
CA ALA A 359 7.24 9.19 -1.87
C ALA A 359 6.78 10.50 -2.51
N ARG A 360 5.93 10.39 -3.53
CA ARG A 360 5.37 11.53 -4.27
C ARG A 360 3.89 11.33 -4.48
N THR A 361 3.10 12.37 -4.23
CA THR A 361 1.66 12.38 -4.52
C THR A 361 1.23 13.72 -5.11
N ALA A 362 0.19 13.77 -5.96
CA ALA A 362 -0.35 15.06 -6.37
C ALA A 362 -1.02 15.76 -5.17
N THR A 363 -1.89 15.05 -4.46
CA THR A 363 -2.62 15.58 -3.31
C THR A 363 -2.41 14.67 -2.12
N PHE A 364 -1.96 15.22 -0.99
CA PHE A 364 -1.95 14.50 0.27
C PHE A 364 -3.17 14.92 1.10
N GLU A 365 -4.01 13.96 1.47
CA GLU A 365 -5.19 14.18 2.30
C GLU A 365 -5.04 13.47 3.64
N ASP A 366 -5.15 14.22 4.74
CA ASP A 366 -5.16 13.65 6.08
C ASP A 366 -6.01 14.47 7.06
N ASP A 367 -6.24 13.88 8.24
CA ASP A 367 -6.83 14.56 9.37
C ASP A 367 -6.02 14.30 10.66
N ALA A 368 -6.20 15.15 11.67
CA ALA A 368 -5.40 15.09 12.89
C ALA A 368 -5.64 13.83 13.74
N ALA A 369 -6.83 13.22 13.64
CA ALA A 369 -7.13 11.97 14.33
C ALA A 369 -6.42 10.77 13.65
N SER A 370 -6.12 10.90 12.36
CA SER A 370 -5.47 9.87 11.54
C SER A 370 -3.93 9.94 11.55
N TRP A 371 -3.32 10.77 12.41
CA TRP A 371 -1.86 10.92 12.45
C TRP A 371 -1.16 9.74 13.15
N PRO A 372 -0.09 9.19 12.55
CA PRO A 372 0.59 8.02 13.07
C PRO A 372 1.44 8.35 14.31
N VAL A 373 1.81 7.30 15.05
CA VAL A 373 2.72 7.41 16.20
C VAL A 373 4.16 7.67 15.75
N LYS A 374 4.65 6.90 14.77
CA LYS A 374 5.98 7.07 14.16
C LYS A 374 5.83 7.49 12.70
N LEU A 375 6.57 8.51 12.30
CA LEU A 375 6.47 9.11 10.97
C LEU A 375 7.85 9.25 10.34
N ARG A 376 7.98 8.98 9.03
CA ARG A 376 9.19 9.25 8.23
C ARG A 376 8.81 10.00 6.94
N LEU A 377 9.37 11.19 6.75
CA LEU A 377 9.00 12.11 5.65
C LEU A 377 10.18 12.51 4.77
N ASP A 378 11.38 11.97 5.00
CA ASP A 378 12.57 12.39 4.26
C ASP A 378 12.39 12.25 2.74
N GLY A 379 12.37 13.37 2.02
CA GLY A 379 12.14 13.42 0.58
C GLY A 379 10.69 13.23 0.14
N PHE A 380 9.72 13.24 1.05
CA PHE A 380 8.29 13.20 0.71
C PHE A 380 7.87 14.49 0.01
N VAL A 381 7.17 14.37 -1.12
CA VAL A 381 6.69 15.52 -1.90
C VAL A 381 5.21 15.35 -2.20
N TYR A 382 4.47 16.44 -2.04
CA TYR A 382 3.08 16.56 -2.46
C TYR A 382 2.87 17.92 -3.11
N ASP A 383 2.03 18.02 -4.13
CA ASP A 383 1.72 19.30 -4.77
C ASP A 383 0.72 20.09 -3.93
N GLU A 384 -0.34 19.42 -3.48
CA GLU A 384 -1.39 19.98 -2.64
C GLU A 384 -1.55 19.22 -1.31
N LEU A 385 -1.98 19.94 -0.28
CA LEU A 385 -2.33 19.39 1.03
C LEU A 385 -3.79 19.74 1.32
N MET A 386 -4.65 18.75 1.45
CA MET A 386 -6.09 18.93 1.61
C MET A 386 -6.66 18.23 2.85
N PRO A 387 -7.51 18.89 3.66
CA PRO A 387 -7.65 20.34 3.71
C PRO A 387 -6.29 20.98 4.08
N LEU A 388 -6.08 22.26 3.74
CA LEU A 388 -4.88 22.98 4.15
C LEU A 388 -5.10 23.63 5.55
N PRO A 389 -4.60 23.04 6.64
CA PRO A 389 -4.78 23.57 8.00
C PRO A 389 -3.98 24.85 8.22
N THR A 390 -4.01 25.40 9.44
CA THR A 390 -3.04 26.44 9.84
C THR A 390 -1.68 25.82 10.16
N ALA A 391 -0.60 26.60 10.09
CA ALA A 391 0.74 26.11 10.43
C ALA A 391 0.82 25.66 11.89
N GLY A 392 0.14 26.36 12.80
CA GLY A 392 0.08 25.99 14.21
C GLY A 392 -0.49 24.59 14.43
N THR A 393 -1.54 24.24 13.68
CA THR A 393 -2.14 22.90 13.71
C THR A 393 -1.21 21.87 13.07
N ARG A 394 -0.54 22.18 11.95
CA ARG A 394 0.24 21.20 11.17
C ARG A 394 1.65 20.93 11.70
N LEU A 395 2.30 21.89 12.35
CA LEU A 395 3.68 21.74 12.83
C LEU A 395 3.89 20.56 13.80
N PRO A 396 2.95 20.23 14.72
CA PRO A 396 3.03 19.01 15.52
C PRO A 396 3.12 17.71 14.71
N TRP A 397 2.53 17.64 13.51
CA TRP A 397 2.67 16.48 12.63
C TRP A 397 4.11 16.33 12.13
N LEU A 398 4.70 17.41 11.59
CA LEU A 398 6.11 17.43 11.16
C LEU A 398 7.09 17.15 12.29
N ALA A 399 6.73 17.48 13.53
CA ALA A 399 7.58 17.26 14.70
C ALA A 399 7.68 15.78 15.13
N ARG A 400 6.84 14.89 14.57
CA ARG A 400 6.86 13.44 14.86
C ARG A 400 8.02 12.69 14.20
N ASP A 401 8.59 13.24 13.12
CA ASP A 401 9.81 12.70 12.50
C ASP A 401 11.06 13.39 13.06
N ALA A 402 12.22 12.78 12.81
CA ALA A 402 13.51 13.42 12.97
C ALA A 402 13.59 14.70 12.13
N TYR A 403 14.31 15.71 12.64
CA TYR A 403 14.40 17.00 11.94
C TYR A 403 15.06 16.83 10.57
N GLN A 404 14.32 17.23 9.53
CA GLN A 404 14.81 17.41 8.17
C GLN A 404 14.35 18.77 7.63
N PRO A 405 15.17 19.52 6.88
CA PRO A 405 14.77 20.82 6.33
C PRO A 405 13.63 20.73 5.30
N GLN A 406 13.69 19.73 4.40
CA GLN A 406 12.83 19.65 3.22
C GLN A 406 11.31 19.57 3.52
N PRO A 407 10.82 18.77 4.49
CA PRO A 407 9.39 18.72 4.79
C PRO A 407 8.79 20.07 5.24
N TYR A 408 9.58 20.90 5.94
CA TYR A 408 9.17 22.25 6.34
C TYR A 408 9.12 23.20 5.15
N GLU A 409 10.10 23.13 4.25
CA GLU A 409 10.13 23.95 3.03
C GLU A 409 8.97 23.64 2.10
N ARG A 410 8.62 22.36 1.94
CA ARG A 410 7.46 21.93 1.16
C ARG A 410 6.15 22.48 1.74
N LEU A 411 5.94 22.34 3.05
CA LEU A 411 4.75 22.89 3.70
C LEU A 411 4.68 24.42 3.56
N ALA A 412 5.81 25.12 3.71
CA ALA A 412 5.88 26.57 3.51
C ALA A 412 5.59 26.98 2.05
N ALA A 413 6.00 26.16 1.07
CA ALA A 413 5.68 26.38 -0.34
C ALA A 413 4.17 26.25 -0.61
N CYS A 414 3.49 25.24 -0.01
CA CYS A 414 2.04 25.10 -0.12
C CYS A 414 1.29 26.32 0.42
N TYR A 415 1.70 26.86 1.59
CA TYR A 415 1.09 28.08 2.12
C TYR A 415 1.32 29.31 1.22
N ARG A 416 2.51 29.44 0.62
CA ARG A 416 2.80 30.53 -0.33
C ARG A 416 1.95 30.42 -1.60
N ALA A 417 1.78 29.21 -2.13
CA ALA A 417 1.01 28.98 -3.35
C ALA A 417 -0.45 29.46 -3.23
N VAL A 418 -1.05 29.37 -2.03
CA VAL A 418 -2.41 29.86 -1.75
C VAL A 418 -2.47 31.27 -1.16
N GLY A 419 -1.35 32.02 -1.16
CA GLY A 419 -1.29 33.40 -0.64
C GLY A 419 -1.29 33.53 0.90
N ARG A 420 -1.07 32.45 1.66
CA ARG A 420 -1.01 32.46 3.13
C ARG A 420 0.42 32.70 3.64
N ASP A 421 1.03 33.83 3.29
CA ASP A 421 2.43 34.16 3.61
C ASP A 421 2.74 34.23 5.11
N GLY A 422 1.74 34.58 5.94
CA GLY A 422 1.85 34.55 7.39
C GLY A 422 2.16 33.15 7.92
N GLU A 423 1.44 32.14 7.41
CA GLU A 423 1.61 30.74 7.80
C GLU A 423 2.93 30.17 7.26
N SER A 424 3.32 30.50 6.03
CA SER A 424 4.63 30.14 5.47
C SER A 424 5.78 30.61 6.36
N ARG A 425 5.76 31.89 6.79
CA ARG A 425 6.79 32.44 7.68
C ARG A 425 6.83 31.74 9.04
N ARG A 426 5.67 31.36 9.60
CA ARG A 426 5.59 30.59 10.85
C ARG A 426 6.27 29.22 10.70
N VAL A 427 6.05 28.52 9.59
CA VAL A 427 6.70 27.23 9.30
C VAL A 427 8.21 27.38 9.20
N LEU A 428 8.71 28.35 8.43
CA LEU A 428 10.15 28.59 8.28
C LEU A 428 10.81 29.02 9.60
N LEU A 429 10.12 29.78 10.45
CA LEU A 429 10.61 30.10 11.79
C LEU A 429 10.72 28.84 12.67
N ALA A 430 9.73 27.95 12.61
CA ALA A 430 9.76 26.67 13.32
C ALA A 430 10.90 25.77 12.82
N GLN A 431 11.14 25.74 11.49
CA GLN A 431 12.27 25.04 10.88
C GLN A 431 13.61 25.54 11.45
N GLN A 432 13.81 26.86 11.56
CA GLN A 432 15.02 27.43 12.15
C GLN A 432 15.19 27.07 13.62
N ARG A 433 14.10 27.05 14.41
CA ARG A 433 14.16 26.66 15.84
C ARG A 433 14.61 25.20 16.00
N ARG A 434 14.03 24.28 15.24
CA ARG A 434 14.42 22.85 15.26
C ARG A 434 15.86 22.64 14.79
N ARG A 435 16.31 23.39 13.78
CA ARG A 435 17.73 23.38 13.36
C ARG A 435 18.67 23.76 14.50
N ARG A 436 18.30 24.77 15.30
CA ARG A 436 19.09 25.21 16.46
C ARG A 436 19.11 24.16 17.56
N GLU A 437 17.97 23.54 17.86
CA GLU A 437 17.88 22.45 18.84
C GLU A 437 18.82 21.29 18.48
N ALA A 438 18.91 20.96 17.19
CA ALA A 438 19.79 19.95 16.62
C ALA A 438 21.27 20.38 16.46
N ALA A 439 21.59 21.68 16.62
CA ALA A 439 22.94 22.20 16.47
C ALA A 439 23.75 22.18 17.78
N GLY A 440 25.08 22.14 17.67
CA GLY A 440 25.99 22.21 18.82
C GLY A 440 25.87 23.51 19.61
N VAL A 441 26.39 23.49 20.85
CA VAL A 441 26.37 24.61 21.81
C VAL A 441 26.80 25.97 21.23
N PRO A 442 27.83 26.09 20.36
CA PRO A 442 28.28 27.39 19.83
C PRO A 442 27.21 28.10 19.00
N THR A 443 26.49 27.36 18.16
CA THR A 443 25.38 27.86 17.33
C THR A 443 24.17 28.26 18.14
N LYS A 444 23.93 27.62 19.29
CA LYS A 444 22.85 27.99 20.23
C LYS A 444 23.16 29.31 20.92
N VAL A 445 24.40 29.50 21.38
CA VAL A 445 24.86 30.76 22.01
C VAL A 445 24.82 31.91 21.00
N TRP A 446 25.35 31.71 19.79
CA TRP A 446 25.29 32.71 18.72
C TRP A 446 23.83 33.04 18.35
N GLY A 447 22.97 32.03 18.31
CA GLY A 447 21.56 32.22 17.98
C GLY A 447 20.75 32.93 19.08
N LEU A 448 21.11 32.74 20.35
CA LEU A 448 20.52 33.46 21.48
C LEU A 448 20.97 34.93 21.49
N LEU A 449 22.25 35.15 21.18
CA LEU A 449 22.85 36.48 21.06
C LEU A 449 22.20 37.26 19.91
N GLN A 450 21.95 36.60 18.77
CA GLN A 450 21.20 37.20 17.65
C GLN A 450 19.74 37.49 17.98
N ASP A 451 19.06 36.64 18.76
CA ASP A 451 17.66 36.87 19.14
C ASP A 451 17.54 38.05 20.13
N ALA A 452 18.48 38.15 21.09
CA ALA A 452 18.52 39.21 22.08
C ALA A 452 18.92 40.58 21.52
N THR A 453 19.74 40.61 20.46
CA THR A 453 20.25 41.87 19.88
C THR A 453 19.39 42.36 18.71
N VAL A 454 19.08 41.50 17.74
CA VAL A 454 18.54 41.92 16.42
C VAL A 454 17.34 41.09 15.96
N GLY A 455 17.00 39.99 16.64
CA GLY A 455 15.87 39.12 16.30
C GLY A 455 15.95 38.61 14.85
N TYR A 456 17.13 38.17 14.40
CA TYR A 456 17.39 37.68 13.03
C TYR A 456 17.10 38.68 11.90
N GLY A 457 17.07 39.98 12.21
CA GLY A 457 16.75 41.04 11.24
C GLY A 457 15.26 41.27 11.03
N TYR A 458 14.41 40.62 11.83
CA TYR A 458 12.94 40.76 11.78
C TYR A 458 12.38 41.69 12.88
N ARG A 459 13.20 42.12 13.85
CA ARG A 459 12.82 43.04 14.93
C ARG A 459 13.82 44.20 15.07
N PRO A 460 13.96 45.07 14.05
CA PRO A 460 14.96 46.14 14.04
C PRO A 460 14.78 47.18 15.16
N TRP A 461 13.59 47.29 15.74
CA TRP A 461 13.32 48.19 16.87
C TRP A 461 14.11 47.83 18.15
N LEU A 462 14.52 46.57 18.32
CA LEU A 462 15.39 46.16 19.45
C LEU A 462 16.77 46.80 19.38
N ALA A 463 17.32 47.01 18.18
CA ALA A 463 18.59 47.73 18.01
C ALA A 463 18.47 49.19 18.49
N GLY A 464 17.30 49.81 18.27
CA GLY A 464 17.00 51.14 18.81
C GLY A 464 16.99 51.19 20.34
N LEU A 465 16.41 50.18 21.00
CA LEU A 465 16.43 50.07 22.47
C LEU A 465 17.85 49.86 23.01
N TRP A 466 18.67 49.04 22.35
CA TRP A 466 20.07 48.86 22.73
C TRP A 466 20.89 50.15 22.56
N LEU A 467 20.67 50.91 21.49
CA LEU A 467 21.30 52.22 21.30
C LEU A 467 20.91 53.21 22.41
N LEU A 468 19.64 53.26 22.79
CA LEU A 468 19.17 54.09 23.92
C LEU A 468 19.78 53.65 25.25
N GLY A 469 19.88 52.34 25.49
CA GLY A 469 20.49 51.79 26.70
C GLY A 469 21.99 52.12 26.80
N LEU A 470 22.74 51.93 25.71
CA LEU A 470 24.16 52.30 25.64
C LEU A 470 24.36 53.81 25.79
N LEU A 471 23.47 54.62 25.20
CA LEU A 471 23.49 56.07 25.37
C LEU A 471 23.31 56.46 26.84
N ALA A 472 22.33 55.88 27.53
CA ALA A 472 22.10 56.14 28.94
C ALA A 472 23.30 55.70 29.81
N ALA A 473 23.80 54.48 29.60
CA ALA A 473 24.92 53.94 30.37
C ALA A 473 26.21 54.74 30.17
N GLY A 474 26.57 55.07 28.92
CA GLY A 474 27.72 55.91 28.61
C GLY A 474 27.56 57.32 29.18
N SER A 475 26.35 57.91 29.09
CA SER A 475 26.08 59.23 29.66
C SER A 475 26.27 59.27 31.18
N VAL A 476 25.80 58.24 31.90
CA VAL A 476 25.99 58.12 33.34
C VAL A 476 27.48 57.97 33.69
N TYR A 477 28.20 57.12 32.95
CA TYR A 477 29.62 56.89 33.16
C TYR A 477 30.44 58.16 32.95
N PHE A 478 30.26 58.84 31.82
CA PHE A 478 31.01 60.03 31.45
C PHE A 478 30.57 61.29 32.22
N ALA A 479 29.35 61.32 32.76
CA ALA A 479 28.96 62.34 33.73
C ALA A 479 29.75 62.21 35.03
N SER A 480 30.01 60.96 35.45
CA SER A 480 30.76 60.61 36.67
C SER A 480 32.28 60.67 36.48
N HIS A 481 32.78 60.31 35.28
CA HIS A 481 34.19 60.26 34.91
C HIS A 481 34.42 61.17 33.69
N ARG A 482 34.55 62.46 33.97
CA ARG A 482 34.69 63.47 32.92
C ARG A 482 36.05 63.33 32.22
N PRO A 483 36.07 63.19 30.89
CA PRO A 483 37.31 63.15 30.12
C PRO A 483 38.07 64.49 30.21
N ALA A 484 39.37 64.47 29.94
CA ALA A 484 40.19 65.68 29.94
C ALA A 484 40.02 66.48 28.64
N PRO A 485 40.00 67.83 28.66
CA PRO A 485 39.91 68.62 27.44
C PRO A 485 41.19 68.51 26.61
N LEU A 486 41.05 68.40 25.28
CA LEU A 486 42.17 68.30 24.33
C LEU A 486 42.74 69.67 23.90
N GLY A 487 42.13 70.78 24.31
CA GLY A 487 42.58 72.15 24.00
C GLY A 487 41.77 73.23 24.70
N ALA A 488 42.22 74.50 24.63
CA ALA A 488 41.69 75.62 25.41
C ALA A 488 40.43 76.32 24.83
N GLY A 489 39.72 75.72 23.87
CA GLY A 489 38.61 76.39 23.15
C GLY A 489 37.49 75.47 22.62
N GLY A 490 37.21 74.35 23.29
CA GLY A 490 36.17 73.38 22.88
C GLY A 490 34.77 73.65 23.48
N PRO A 491 33.71 72.98 22.98
CA PRO A 491 32.37 73.07 23.54
C PRO A 491 32.33 72.58 24.99
N HIS A 492 31.45 73.16 25.81
CA HIS A 492 31.22 72.69 27.18
C HIS A 492 30.89 71.19 27.19
N PHE A 493 31.53 70.46 28.10
CA PHE A 493 31.34 69.02 28.19
C PHE A 493 29.88 68.67 28.50
N ASN A 494 29.28 67.86 27.65
CA ASN A 494 27.96 67.28 27.88
C ASN A 494 28.06 65.77 27.69
N ALA A 495 27.87 65.02 28.78
CA ALA A 495 28.06 63.56 28.78
C ALA A 495 27.10 62.83 27.81
N VAL A 496 25.88 63.34 27.61
CA VAL A 496 24.92 62.77 26.66
C VAL A 496 25.37 63.05 25.23
N ALA A 497 25.70 64.30 24.91
CA ALA A 497 26.19 64.67 23.60
C ALA A 497 27.50 63.94 23.25
N TYR A 498 28.42 63.82 24.21
CA TYR A 498 29.67 63.07 24.05
C TYR A 498 29.44 61.58 23.80
N THR A 499 28.54 60.95 24.57
CA THR A 499 28.19 59.53 24.36
C THR A 499 27.48 59.30 23.03
N LEU A 500 26.60 60.23 22.64
CA LEU A 500 25.90 60.19 21.35
C LEU A 500 26.87 60.34 20.17
N ASP A 501 27.86 61.23 20.30
CA ASP A 501 28.94 61.46 19.33
C ASP A 501 29.80 60.20 19.13
N LEU A 502 29.95 59.37 20.16
CA LEU A 502 30.63 58.08 20.08
C LEU A 502 29.74 56.98 19.48
N LEU A 503 28.44 56.99 19.75
CA LEU A 503 27.50 55.94 19.33
C LEU A 503 26.95 56.13 17.91
N VAL A 504 26.86 57.36 17.40
CA VAL A 504 26.25 57.67 16.10
C VAL A 504 27.33 58.11 15.13
N PRO A 505 27.85 57.22 14.27
CA PRO A 505 29.07 57.50 13.49
C PRO A 505 28.91 58.60 12.43
N VAL A 506 27.67 58.94 12.08
CA VAL A 506 27.35 59.85 10.96
C VAL A 506 27.15 61.29 11.45
N VAL A 507 26.86 61.49 12.72
CA VAL A 507 26.56 62.81 13.29
C VAL A 507 27.67 63.20 14.25
N SER A 508 28.42 64.25 13.91
CA SER A 508 29.40 64.81 14.84
C SER A 508 28.82 66.01 15.60
N LEU A 509 28.77 65.91 16.92
CA LEU A 509 28.40 66.98 17.85
C LEU A 509 29.62 67.75 18.37
N GLY A 510 30.82 67.43 17.89
CA GLY A 510 32.08 68.09 18.23
C GLY A 510 32.60 67.81 19.64
N GLN A 511 32.04 66.83 20.34
CA GLN A 511 32.40 66.48 21.72
C GLN A 511 33.55 65.46 21.75
N SER A 512 33.48 64.40 20.95
CA SER A 512 34.49 63.34 20.84
C SER A 512 35.87 63.85 20.40
N GLY A 513 35.91 64.89 19.56
CA GLY A 513 37.16 65.53 19.13
C GLY A 513 37.74 66.55 20.11
N ALA A 514 36.96 66.99 21.11
CA ALA A 514 37.35 68.01 22.07
C ALA A 514 37.75 67.45 23.44
N TRP A 515 37.43 66.17 23.71
CA TRP A 515 37.56 65.55 25.03
C TRP A 515 38.22 64.17 24.91
N ASN A 516 39.29 63.92 25.68
CA ASN A 516 40.07 62.67 25.63
C ASN A 516 39.71 61.73 26.78
N PRO A 517 39.06 60.59 26.50
CA PRO A 517 38.78 59.60 27.53
C PRO A 517 40.06 58.81 27.82
N SER A 518 40.49 58.77 29.09
CA SER A 518 41.66 58.00 29.52
C SER A 518 41.26 56.83 30.42
N GLY A 519 42.15 55.84 30.55
CA GLY A 519 41.92 54.67 31.41
C GLY A 519 40.70 53.84 31.01
N SER A 520 39.81 53.52 31.96
CA SER A 520 38.60 52.75 31.69
C SER A 520 37.61 53.46 30.77
N GLY A 521 37.65 54.80 30.70
CA GLY A 521 36.81 55.58 29.80
C GLY A 521 37.18 55.39 28.33
N GLN A 522 38.46 55.15 28.03
CA GLN A 522 38.92 54.89 26.66
C GLN A 522 38.39 53.55 26.14
N VAL A 523 38.43 52.52 26.98
CA VAL A 523 37.88 51.20 26.65
C VAL A 523 36.37 51.28 26.41
N LEU A 524 35.65 52.02 27.27
CA LEU A 524 34.22 52.25 27.07
C LEU A 524 33.94 53.03 25.78
N ALA A 525 34.73 54.06 25.47
CA ALA A 525 34.56 54.83 24.24
C ALA A 525 34.73 53.95 22.99
N TYR A 526 35.75 53.09 22.95
CA TYR A 526 35.91 52.13 21.85
C TYR A 526 34.75 51.13 21.77
N ALA A 527 34.27 50.62 22.90
CA ALA A 527 33.12 49.72 22.93
C ALA A 527 31.85 50.39 22.40
N LEU A 528 31.61 51.65 22.76
CA LEU A 528 30.49 52.45 22.26
C LEU A 528 30.59 52.71 20.76
N ILE A 529 31.78 53.07 20.25
CA ILE A 529 31.99 53.27 18.80
C ILE A 529 31.71 51.99 18.01
N ILE A 530 32.29 50.86 18.43
CA ILE A 530 32.11 49.56 17.74
C ILE A 530 30.63 49.12 17.79
N SER A 531 29.98 49.27 18.94
CA SER A 531 28.56 48.94 19.10
C SER A 531 27.68 49.88 18.29
N GLY A 532 28.03 51.16 18.21
CA GLY A 532 27.35 52.18 17.42
C GLY A 532 27.34 51.84 15.94
N TRP A 533 28.51 51.54 15.36
CA TRP A 533 28.62 51.10 13.96
C TRP A 533 27.76 49.87 13.66
N THR A 534 27.85 48.83 14.50
CA THR A 534 27.13 47.57 14.27
C THR A 534 25.60 47.69 14.42
N LEU A 535 25.13 48.41 15.44
CA LEU A 535 23.70 48.62 15.68
C LEU A 535 23.09 49.60 14.67
N ALA A 536 23.80 50.67 14.30
CA ALA A 536 23.33 51.64 13.31
C ALA A 536 23.14 51.00 11.93
N THR A 537 24.11 50.19 11.46
CA THR A 537 23.97 49.47 10.18
C THR A 537 22.77 48.54 10.16
N THR A 538 22.47 47.91 11.30
CA THR A 538 21.33 47.01 11.46
C THR A 538 20.00 47.75 11.43
N LEU A 539 19.93 48.89 12.13
CA LEU A 539 18.74 49.75 12.15
C LEU A 539 18.45 50.31 10.74
N PHE A 540 19.48 50.82 10.04
CA PHE A 540 19.35 51.32 8.68
C PHE A 540 18.88 50.25 7.69
N ALA A 541 19.46 49.05 7.74
CA ALA A 541 19.04 47.93 6.91
C ALA A 541 17.60 47.46 7.23
N GLY A 542 17.20 47.52 8.50
CA GLY A 542 15.83 47.22 8.93
C GLY A 542 14.81 48.25 8.41
N VAL A 543 15.13 49.54 8.49
CA VAL A 543 14.26 50.63 8.04
C VAL A 543 14.10 50.65 6.51
N THR A 544 15.17 50.45 5.74
CA THR A 544 15.06 50.34 4.27
C THR A 544 14.19 49.16 3.86
N ARG A 545 14.28 48.02 4.55
CA ARG A 545 13.46 46.83 4.24
C ARG A 545 11.96 47.02 4.59
N ILE A 546 11.62 47.96 5.46
CA ILE A 546 10.23 48.34 5.77
C ILE A 546 9.69 49.34 4.74
N LEU A 547 10.54 50.27 4.26
CA LEU A 547 10.18 51.31 3.29
C LEU A 547 10.09 50.80 1.84
N VAL A 548 10.80 49.71 1.50
CA VAL A 548 10.83 49.12 0.13
C VAL A 548 9.80 47.98 -0.03
N ARG A 549 8.71 47.97 0.74
CA ARG A 549 7.59 47.06 0.45
C ARG A 549 6.75 47.65 -0.69
N PRO A 550 6.62 46.97 -1.86
CA PRO A 550 5.54 47.27 -2.80
C PRO A 550 4.16 46.91 -2.22
#